data_AF-A0A960SED5-F1
#
_entry.id   AF-A0A960SED5-F1
#
_cell.length_a   1.000
_cell.length_b   1.000
_cell.length_c   1.000
_cell.angle_alpha   90.00
_cell.angle_beta   90.00
_cell.angle_gamma   90.00
#
_symmetry.space_group_name_H-M   'P 1'
#
loop_
_entity.id
_entity.type
_entity.pdbx_description
1 polymer ?
#
loop_
_entity_poly.entity_id
_entity_poly.type
_entity_poly.pdbx_seq_one_letter_code
_entity_poly.pdbx_strand_id
1 'polypeptide(L)'
;DSVGQVFLSHPLKCARCHDHKFDPIPTKDYYRMQAVFASTYFADRKVPFQDCETLVGFEEKEVMEKRLQYFAEMRDQLDDKSDEALRAWCKERGIEYGTRKQLLDRGIPEDELPRNIGLSLEEIGIRKVGIKNVQRTEFEMKKFEPYSMTVYSGLEPVKEQRSGSMLPMPADPMGQGERSTTHILTGGDPFGYAEEVTPGVFSALPDSNDTLEANDYNSIPETPVGRRLAFAKWLASPKNTLVPRSMVNRIWNYHFGQGIVNTPNNFGAMGGKPTHPELLDYMASQFIESGWSVKAMQRLIMLSEAYRRSTEYKDRKLLEEKDPNGKSYAVFEPRRLSAEEIRDSMLYVSGELSPTIGGLPALPEINQDVATQPRQVMGSFAASYEPARTPEERNRRSVYAKKMRGLRNPFMEVFNQPSPDESCERRDSSTVTPQVFSLFNGEDTLNRSVATAMDLIQKNKSRKAVVEDLFQRAYGRNPDKEEIQLCLDHWRKMERRHAGLHFEPRALPREVERTAVEEMSGASFNFTEILFGYDNYEPDPGLADVDLETRALADLCLVVFNSNEFVYVY
;
A
#
# COMPACT_ATOMS: atom_id res chain seq x y z
N ASP A 1 -13.89 -5.87 12.91
CA ASP A 1 -14.56 -5.00 11.92
C ASP A 1 -14.24 -5.42 10.49
N SER A 2 -12.98 -5.39 10.05
CA SER A 2 -12.60 -5.68 8.64
C SER A 2 -13.14 -7.00 8.09
N VAL A 3 -13.10 -8.09 8.87
CA VAL A 3 -13.68 -9.39 8.46
C VAL A 3 -15.19 -9.29 8.21
N GLY A 4 -15.91 -8.59 9.08
CA GLY A 4 -17.35 -8.38 8.94
C GLY A 4 -17.70 -7.54 7.70
N GLN A 5 -16.98 -6.43 7.48
CA GLN A 5 -17.19 -5.59 6.31
C GLN A 5 -16.84 -6.32 5.01
N VAL A 6 -15.65 -6.93 4.94
CA VAL A 6 -15.11 -7.50 3.69
C VAL A 6 -15.83 -8.78 3.29
N PHE A 7 -16.06 -9.71 4.21
CA PHE A 7 -16.64 -11.00 3.83
C PHE A 7 -18.14 -11.05 4.02
N LEU A 8 -18.68 -10.31 4.98
CA LEU A 8 -20.08 -10.41 5.37
C LEU A 8 -20.90 -9.18 4.98
N SER A 9 -20.24 -8.11 4.48
CA SER A 9 -20.88 -6.81 4.24
C SER A 9 -21.63 -6.30 5.46
N HIS A 10 -21.09 -6.49 6.67
CA HIS A 10 -21.68 -5.99 7.91
C HIS A 10 -20.62 -5.26 8.74
N PRO A 11 -20.71 -3.93 8.89
CA PRO A 11 -19.83 -3.19 9.79
C PRO A 11 -20.15 -3.56 11.24
N LEU A 12 -19.12 -3.79 12.04
CA LEU A 12 -19.24 -4.26 13.43
C LEU A 12 -18.65 -3.30 14.45
N LYS A 13 -18.10 -2.16 14.01
CA LYS A 13 -17.44 -1.19 14.89
C LYS A 13 -18.33 -0.73 16.06
N CYS A 14 -19.62 -0.50 15.81
CA CYS A 14 -20.58 -0.14 16.86
C CYS A 14 -20.76 -1.24 17.92
N ALA A 15 -20.79 -2.50 17.47
CA ALA A 15 -20.95 -3.69 18.32
C ALA A 15 -19.79 -3.91 19.30
N ARG A 16 -18.71 -3.12 19.21
CA ARG A 16 -17.63 -3.11 20.20
C ARG A 16 -18.07 -2.53 21.54
N CYS A 17 -18.91 -1.50 21.53
CA CYS A 17 -19.24 -0.72 22.73
C CYS A 17 -20.65 -1.00 23.25
N HIS A 18 -21.59 -1.27 22.35
CA HIS A 18 -23.01 -1.53 22.63
C HIS A 18 -23.59 -2.40 21.52
N ASP A 19 -24.77 -3.00 21.74
CA ASP A 19 -25.41 -3.82 20.71
C ASP A 19 -25.63 -3.00 19.43
N HIS A 20 -25.44 -3.62 18.26
CA HIS A 20 -25.47 -2.89 17.02
C HIS A 20 -26.79 -2.12 16.86
N LYS A 21 -26.70 -0.83 16.53
CA LYS A 21 -27.84 0.09 16.63
C LYS A 21 -29.04 -0.29 15.74
N PHE A 22 -28.76 -0.88 14.57
CA PHE A 22 -29.76 -1.07 13.52
C PHE A 22 -29.91 -2.52 13.05
N ASP A 23 -28.93 -3.36 13.36
CA ASP A 23 -28.88 -4.75 12.93
C ASP A 23 -28.91 -5.62 14.19
N PRO A 24 -29.53 -6.80 14.17
CA PRO A 24 -29.68 -7.67 15.34
C PRO A 24 -28.35 -8.38 15.67
N ILE A 25 -27.29 -7.61 15.91
CA ILE A 25 -25.94 -8.09 16.21
C ILE A 25 -25.60 -7.66 17.64
N PRO A 26 -25.69 -8.57 18.62
CA PRO A 26 -25.30 -8.28 19.99
C PRO A 26 -23.81 -7.95 20.10
N THR A 27 -23.46 -7.18 21.11
CA THR A 27 -22.06 -6.93 21.53
C THR A 27 -21.31 -8.24 21.70
N LYS A 28 -21.98 -9.25 22.24
CA LYS A 28 -21.44 -10.60 22.45
C LYS A 28 -20.90 -11.23 21.16
N ASP A 29 -21.60 -11.08 20.02
CA ASP A 29 -21.15 -11.64 18.73
C ASP A 29 -19.83 -11.03 18.27
N TYR A 30 -19.66 -9.72 18.47
CA TYR A 30 -18.40 -9.03 18.16
C TYR A 30 -17.22 -9.66 18.91
N TYR A 31 -17.36 -9.85 20.23
CA TYR A 31 -16.29 -10.41 21.05
C TYR A 31 -16.11 -11.92 20.80
N ARG A 32 -17.16 -12.68 20.48
CA ARG A 32 -17.06 -14.09 20.07
C ARG A 32 -16.26 -14.24 18.76
N MET A 33 -16.48 -13.35 17.80
CA MET A 33 -15.68 -13.32 16.57
C MET A 33 -14.24 -12.86 16.83
N GLN A 34 -14.03 -11.88 17.72
CA GLN A 34 -12.68 -11.48 18.14
C GLN A 34 -11.92 -12.65 18.79
N ALA A 35 -12.59 -13.44 19.62
CA ALA A 35 -12.02 -14.59 20.32
C ALA A 35 -11.49 -15.68 19.35
N VAL A 36 -11.98 -15.73 18.10
CA VAL A 36 -11.41 -16.57 17.04
C VAL A 36 -9.95 -16.22 16.77
N PHE A 37 -9.61 -14.94 16.81
CA PHE A 37 -8.28 -14.41 16.49
C PHE A 37 -7.42 -14.13 17.72
N ALA A 38 -8.01 -14.05 18.92
CA ALA A 38 -7.30 -13.70 20.15
C ALA A 38 -6.11 -14.61 20.50
N SER A 39 -6.09 -15.86 20.00
CA SER A 39 -4.98 -16.79 20.18
C SER A 39 -3.96 -16.78 19.03
N THR A 40 -3.99 -15.78 18.15
CA THR A 40 -3.14 -15.70 16.97
C THR A 40 -2.01 -14.69 17.16
N TYR A 41 -0.78 -15.16 17.03
CA TYR A 41 0.43 -14.38 17.27
C TYR A 41 1.31 -14.32 16.03
N PHE A 42 2.01 -13.21 15.84
CA PHE A 42 3.02 -13.08 14.78
C PHE A 42 4.22 -13.99 15.05
N ALA A 43 4.78 -14.54 13.98
CA ALA A 43 6.03 -15.27 14.00
C ALA A 43 6.75 -15.15 12.65
N ASP A 44 8.03 -15.44 12.67
CA ASP A 44 8.93 -15.46 11.53
C ASP A 44 9.48 -16.88 11.37
N ARG A 45 9.55 -17.32 10.11
CA ARG A 45 10.10 -18.63 9.77
C ARG A 45 11.11 -18.49 8.64
N LYS A 46 12.28 -19.13 8.78
CA LYS A 46 13.19 -19.36 7.65
C LYS A 46 12.52 -20.33 6.68
N VAL A 47 12.27 -19.89 5.47
CA VAL A 47 11.64 -20.69 4.41
C VAL A 47 12.50 -20.49 3.17
N PRO A 48 13.21 -21.51 2.67
CA PRO A 48 14.06 -21.38 1.48
C PRO A 48 13.31 -20.76 0.30
N PHE A 49 14.03 -20.02 -0.54
CA PHE A 49 13.45 -19.51 -1.78
C PHE A 49 12.92 -20.67 -2.63
N GLN A 50 11.73 -20.47 -3.21
CA GLN A 50 11.16 -21.40 -4.16
C GLN A 50 11.68 -21.12 -5.57
N ASP A 51 11.72 -22.14 -6.44
CA ASP A 51 12.18 -21.98 -7.83
C ASP A 51 11.35 -20.96 -8.64
N CYS A 52 10.13 -20.66 -8.19
CA CYS A 52 9.24 -19.68 -8.81
C CYS A 52 9.39 -18.24 -8.26
N GLU A 53 10.18 -18.05 -7.21
CA GLU A 53 10.42 -16.72 -6.64
C GLU A 53 11.51 -15.99 -7.44
N THR A 54 11.30 -14.71 -7.70
CA THR A 54 12.30 -13.84 -8.33
C THR A 54 13.05 -13.04 -7.27
N LEU A 55 14.34 -12.83 -7.50
CA LEU A 55 15.23 -12.04 -6.64
C LEU A 55 15.48 -10.63 -7.19
N VAL A 56 14.67 -10.18 -8.15
CA VAL A 56 14.76 -8.82 -8.70
C VAL A 56 14.71 -7.77 -7.58
N GLY A 57 15.65 -6.82 -7.63
CA GLY A 57 15.83 -5.75 -6.66
C GLY A 57 16.81 -6.10 -5.53
N PHE A 58 17.37 -7.32 -5.50
CA PHE A 58 18.38 -7.70 -4.49
C PHE A 58 19.68 -6.91 -4.64
N GLU A 59 19.89 -6.27 -5.79
CA GLU A 59 20.93 -5.30 -6.06
C GLU A 59 20.88 -4.12 -5.07
N GLU A 60 19.70 -3.76 -4.55
CA GLU A 60 19.54 -2.75 -3.48
C GLU A 60 20.30 -3.08 -2.20
N LYS A 61 20.75 -4.34 -2.03
CA LYS A 61 21.51 -4.75 -0.85
C LYS A 61 22.80 -3.94 -0.70
N GLU A 62 23.47 -3.60 -1.80
CA GLU A 62 24.69 -2.79 -1.76
C GLU A 62 24.43 -1.40 -1.14
N VAL A 63 23.31 -0.76 -1.53
CA VAL A 63 22.89 0.54 -0.98
C VAL A 63 22.60 0.43 0.52
N MET A 64 21.94 -0.65 0.94
CA MET A 64 21.68 -0.89 2.37
C MET A 64 22.94 -1.19 3.17
N GLU A 65 23.90 -1.91 2.61
CA GLU A 65 25.20 -2.17 3.24
C GLU A 65 26.00 -0.88 3.44
N LYS A 66 26.06 0.01 2.43
CA LYS A 66 26.66 1.35 2.56
C LYS A 66 25.98 2.18 3.66
N ARG A 67 24.65 2.18 3.68
CA ARG A 67 23.86 2.89 4.70
C ARG A 67 24.14 2.36 6.10
N LEU A 68 24.20 1.04 6.26
CA LEU A 68 24.52 0.37 7.53
C LEU A 68 25.91 0.79 8.02
N GLN A 69 26.91 0.74 7.12
CA GLN A 69 28.27 1.15 7.43
C GLN A 69 28.33 2.61 7.88
N TYR A 70 27.71 3.53 7.13
CA TYR A 70 27.69 4.96 7.46
C TYR A 70 27.13 5.23 8.87
N PHE A 71 25.98 4.65 9.20
CA PHE A 71 25.38 4.85 10.53
C PHE A 71 26.10 4.09 11.65
N ALA A 72 26.76 2.97 11.33
CA ALA A 72 27.62 2.27 12.28
C ALA A 72 28.85 3.10 12.62
N GLU A 73 29.56 3.65 11.61
CA GLU A 73 30.71 4.54 11.81
C GLU A 73 30.33 5.79 12.61
N MET A 74 29.19 6.42 12.29
CA MET A 74 28.65 7.55 13.05
C MET A 74 28.40 7.21 14.53
N ARG A 75 27.84 6.03 14.82
CA ARG A 75 27.65 5.55 16.20
C ARG A 75 28.98 5.25 16.87
N ASP A 76 29.84 4.48 16.21
CA ASP A 76 31.06 3.90 16.77
C ASP A 76 32.06 5.00 17.16
N GLN A 77 32.19 6.05 16.35
CA GLN A 77 32.99 7.23 16.69
C GLN A 77 32.56 7.87 18.03
N LEU A 78 31.26 7.93 18.29
CA LEU A 78 30.70 8.52 19.52
C LEU A 78 30.72 7.54 20.69
N ASP A 79 30.59 6.24 20.43
CA ASP A 79 30.78 5.18 21.43
C ASP A 79 32.23 5.13 21.91
N ASP A 80 33.21 5.20 21.00
CA ASP A 80 34.63 5.22 21.33
C ASP A 80 34.99 6.46 22.18
N LYS A 81 34.50 7.64 21.78
CA LYS A 81 34.66 8.87 22.57
C LYS A 81 34.08 8.73 23.98
N SER A 82 32.90 8.11 24.11
CA SER A 82 32.28 7.88 25.41
C SER A 82 33.02 6.83 26.24
N ASP A 83 33.56 5.79 25.61
CA ASP A 83 34.37 4.76 26.26
C ASP A 83 35.69 5.31 26.80
N GLU A 84 36.39 6.16 26.03
CA GLU A 84 37.59 6.85 26.50
C GLU A 84 37.32 7.73 27.72
N ALA A 85 36.21 8.47 27.71
CA ALA A 85 35.79 9.29 28.84
C ALA A 85 35.38 8.43 30.05
N LEU A 86 34.76 7.27 29.83
CA LEU A 86 34.45 6.30 30.89
C LEU A 86 35.73 5.69 31.49
N ARG A 87 36.74 5.37 30.67
CA ARG A 87 38.05 4.90 31.16
C ARG A 87 38.73 5.93 32.05
N ALA A 88 38.71 7.20 31.65
CA ALA A 88 39.23 8.30 32.45
C ALA A 88 38.48 8.43 33.79
N TRP A 89 37.15 8.39 33.76
CA TRP A 89 36.30 8.45 34.94
C TRP A 89 36.55 7.29 35.93
N CYS A 90 36.72 6.07 35.41
CA CYS A 90 37.07 4.89 36.22
C CYS A 90 38.44 5.05 36.86
N LYS A 91 39.44 5.50 36.08
CA LYS A 91 40.82 5.72 36.55
C LYS A 91 40.88 6.76 37.67
N GLU A 92 40.15 7.86 37.55
CA GLU A 92 40.08 8.91 38.57
C GLU A 92 39.48 8.41 39.89
N ARG A 93 38.58 7.43 39.84
CA ARG A 93 37.91 6.85 41.01
C ARG A 93 38.57 5.58 41.54
N GLY A 94 39.68 5.14 40.94
CA GLY A 94 40.33 3.88 41.30
C GLY A 94 39.47 2.64 41.03
N ILE A 95 38.50 2.75 40.11
CA ILE A 95 37.60 1.67 39.71
C ILE A 95 38.23 0.93 38.53
N GLU A 96 38.18 -0.40 38.55
CA GLU A 96 38.57 -1.21 37.41
C GLU A 96 37.61 -0.95 36.24
N TYR A 97 38.15 -0.55 35.09
CA TYR A 97 37.36 -0.32 33.89
C TYR A 97 36.54 -1.56 33.49
N GLY A 98 35.35 -1.32 32.96
CA GLY A 98 34.45 -2.32 32.43
C GLY A 98 33.28 -1.67 31.71
N THR A 99 32.55 -2.46 30.91
CA THR A 99 31.28 -2.03 30.31
C THR A 99 30.30 -1.59 31.39
N ARG A 100 29.29 -0.77 31.04
CA ARG A 100 28.25 -0.33 31.99
C ARG A 100 27.62 -1.51 32.75
N LYS A 101 27.36 -2.63 32.07
CA LYS A 101 26.86 -3.86 32.70
C LYS A 101 27.85 -4.44 33.70
N GLN A 102 29.13 -4.56 33.35
CA GLN A 102 30.15 -5.07 34.27
C GLN A 102 30.34 -4.17 35.49
N LEU A 103 30.22 -2.84 35.33
CA LEU A 103 30.29 -1.91 36.45
C LEU A 103 29.08 -2.05 37.40
N LEU A 104 27.87 -2.23 36.86
CA LEU A 104 26.67 -2.57 37.65
C LEU A 104 26.82 -3.92 38.37
N ASP A 105 27.30 -4.95 37.66
CA ASP A 105 27.54 -6.29 38.22
C ASP A 105 28.60 -6.26 39.34
N ARG A 106 29.52 -5.29 39.31
CA ARG A 106 30.52 -5.00 40.35
C ARG A 106 29.96 -4.20 41.54
N GLY A 107 28.66 -3.89 41.54
CA GLY A 107 27.97 -3.21 42.64
C GLY A 107 28.06 -1.68 42.60
N ILE A 108 28.46 -1.08 41.48
CA ILE A 108 28.40 0.38 41.33
C ILE A 108 26.94 0.79 41.12
N PRO A 109 26.39 1.71 41.93
CA PRO A 109 25.01 2.17 41.77
C PRO A 109 24.73 2.78 40.39
N GLU A 110 23.54 2.54 39.83
CA GLU A 110 23.20 3.00 38.48
C GLU A 110 23.18 4.53 38.36
N ASP A 111 22.77 5.21 39.44
CA ASP A 111 22.72 6.66 39.58
C ASP A 111 24.11 7.31 39.65
N GLU A 112 25.12 6.56 40.12
CA GLU A 112 26.52 7.00 40.12
C GLU A 112 27.20 6.81 38.75
N LEU A 113 26.66 5.93 37.89
CA LEU A 113 27.24 5.64 36.57
C LEU A 113 26.90 6.74 35.56
N PRO A 114 27.91 7.48 35.07
CA PRO A 114 27.67 8.62 34.20
C PRO A 114 27.02 8.14 32.89
N ARG A 115 25.93 8.80 32.49
CA ARG A 115 25.22 8.52 31.23
C ARG A 115 25.80 9.42 30.16
N ASN A 116 26.07 8.86 28.97
CA ASN A 116 26.61 9.60 27.82
C ASN A 116 27.87 10.42 28.14
N ILE A 117 28.74 9.89 29.01
CA ILE A 117 29.95 10.61 29.44
C ILE A 117 30.82 10.98 28.24
N GLY A 118 31.38 12.19 28.27
CA GLY A 118 32.26 12.69 27.20
C GLY A 118 31.53 13.22 25.95
N LEU A 119 30.20 13.11 25.89
CA LEU A 119 29.40 13.58 24.76
C LEU A 119 28.68 14.90 25.08
N SER A 120 28.67 15.81 24.11
CA SER A 120 27.79 16.98 24.10
C SER A 120 26.33 16.59 23.83
N LEU A 121 25.38 17.51 24.03
CA LEU A 121 23.96 17.27 23.75
C LEU A 121 23.71 16.94 22.26
N GLU A 122 24.42 17.63 21.36
CA GLU A 122 24.38 17.37 19.92
C GLU A 122 24.90 15.96 19.61
N GLU A 123 26.05 15.58 20.17
CA GLU A 123 26.62 14.24 19.98
C GLU A 123 25.72 13.14 20.55
N ILE A 124 25.00 13.39 21.64
CA ILE A 124 23.99 12.45 22.16
C ILE A 124 22.88 12.23 21.12
N GLY A 125 22.41 13.31 20.47
CA GLY A 125 21.45 13.26 19.38
C GLY A 125 21.95 12.47 18.18
N ILE A 126 23.14 12.79 17.68
CA ILE A 126 23.78 12.11 16.54
C ILE A 126 24.01 10.63 16.83
N ARG A 127 24.53 10.30 18.02
CA ARG A 127 24.72 8.91 18.46
C ARG A 127 23.40 8.13 18.43
N LYS A 128 22.30 8.75 18.89
CA LYS A 128 20.97 8.14 18.85
C LYS A 128 20.50 7.89 17.42
N VAL A 129 20.76 8.83 16.50
CA VAL A 129 20.48 8.66 15.06
C VAL A 129 21.23 7.44 14.52
N GLY A 130 22.54 7.31 14.80
CA GLY A 130 23.35 6.16 14.42
C GLY A 130 22.78 4.84 14.94
N ILE A 131 22.52 4.75 16.25
CA ILE A 131 21.95 3.54 16.89
C ILE A 131 20.63 3.12 16.24
N LYS A 132 19.70 4.06 16.08
CA LYS A 132 18.35 3.77 15.56
C LYS A 132 18.38 3.38 14.09
N ASN A 133 19.24 4.00 13.28
CA ASN A 133 19.36 3.65 11.87
C ASN A 133 20.07 2.31 11.68
N VAL A 134 21.11 1.98 12.46
CA VAL A 134 21.72 0.64 12.44
C VAL A 134 20.67 -0.43 12.73
N GLN A 135 19.94 -0.31 13.84
CA GLN A 135 18.89 -1.27 14.22
C GLN A 135 17.84 -1.44 13.12
N ARG A 136 17.40 -0.33 12.51
CA ARG A 136 16.41 -0.38 11.43
C ARG A 136 16.99 -1.03 10.17
N THR A 137 18.17 -0.63 9.74
CA THR A 137 18.79 -1.16 8.52
C THR A 137 19.10 -2.64 8.66
N GLU A 138 19.58 -3.11 9.83
CA GLU A 138 19.74 -4.54 10.11
C GLU A 138 18.43 -5.33 9.99
N PHE A 139 17.32 -4.76 10.46
CA PHE A 139 15.99 -5.35 10.29
C PHE A 139 15.54 -5.34 8.82
N GLU A 140 15.73 -4.23 8.11
CA GLU A 140 15.40 -4.11 6.69
C GLU A 140 16.21 -5.07 5.81
N MET A 141 17.47 -5.36 6.18
CA MET A 141 18.33 -6.34 5.50
C MET A 141 17.73 -7.76 5.48
N LYS A 142 16.79 -8.06 6.38
CA LYS A 142 16.06 -9.34 6.35
C LYS A 142 15.19 -9.54 5.12
N LYS A 143 14.87 -8.48 4.37
CA LYS A 143 14.16 -8.58 3.09
C LYS A 143 14.95 -9.34 2.01
N PHE A 144 16.27 -9.45 2.16
CA PHE A 144 17.16 -10.19 1.26
C PHE A 144 17.42 -11.64 1.72
N GLU A 145 16.87 -12.03 2.86
CA GLU A 145 16.99 -13.39 3.39
C GLU A 145 15.68 -14.17 3.16
N PRO A 146 15.73 -15.50 3.01
CA PRO A 146 14.56 -16.34 2.76
C PRO A 146 13.74 -16.54 4.04
N TYR A 147 12.96 -15.51 4.42
CA TYR A 147 12.01 -15.55 5.53
C TYR A 147 10.57 -15.34 5.07
N SER A 148 9.67 -15.97 5.81
CA SER A 148 8.24 -15.69 5.75
C SER A 148 7.78 -15.11 7.08
N MET A 149 7.18 -13.91 7.02
CA MET A 149 6.33 -13.41 8.11
C MET A 149 5.05 -14.23 8.11
N THR A 150 4.76 -14.83 9.25
CA THR A 150 3.66 -15.76 9.44
C THR A 150 2.96 -15.51 10.77
N VAL A 151 2.00 -16.36 11.08
CA VAL A 151 1.29 -16.36 12.34
C VAL A 151 1.09 -17.78 12.83
N TYR A 152 1.08 -17.98 14.13
CA TYR A 152 0.68 -19.24 14.76
C TYR A 152 -0.52 -19.04 15.66
N SER A 153 -1.22 -20.13 15.96
CA SER A 153 -2.28 -20.13 16.96
C SER A 153 -1.84 -20.97 18.15
N GLY A 154 -1.92 -20.43 19.36
CA GLY A 154 -1.33 -21.06 20.53
C GLY A 154 -1.52 -20.27 21.82
N LEU A 155 -0.65 -20.54 22.80
CA LEU A 155 -0.52 -19.76 24.04
C LEU A 155 0.27 -18.48 23.78
N GLU A 156 0.11 -17.51 24.69
CA GLU A 156 0.79 -16.22 24.61
C GLU A 156 2.31 -16.38 24.62
N PRO A 157 3.04 -15.71 23.71
CA PRO A 157 4.49 -15.80 23.69
C PRO A 157 5.07 -15.27 25.01
N VAL A 158 5.91 -16.09 25.66
CA VAL A 158 6.62 -15.71 26.90
C VAL A 158 7.53 -14.49 26.72
N LYS A 159 8.01 -14.25 25.50
CA LYS A 159 8.78 -13.06 25.15
C LYS A 159 7.86 -12.05 24.48
N GLU A 160 7.81 -10.86 25.04
CA GLU A 160 7.13 -9.72 24.42
C GLU A 160 7.69 -9.41 23.04
N GLN A 161 6.80 -9.14 22.09
CA GLN A 161 7.17 -8.65 20.78
C GLN A 161 7.69 -7.23 20.89
N ARG A 162 8.99 -7.04 20.63
CA ARG A 162 9.56 -5.70 20.48
C ARG A 162 9.52 -5.27 19.03
N SER A 163 9.15 -4.01 18.77
CA SER A 163 9.22 -3.43 17.43
C SER A 163 10.63 -3.58 16.85
N GLY A 164 10.74 -4.08 15.62
CA GLY A 164 12.03 -4.31 14.95
C GLY A 164 12.76 -5.59 15.36
N SER A 165 12.10 -6.49 16.10
CA SER A 165 12.63 -7.83 16.40
C SER A 165 11.84 -8.90 15.67
N MET A 166 12.55 -9.94 15.23
CA MET A 166 11.91 -11.16 14.72
C MET A 166 11.45 -12.04 15.87
N LEU A 167 10.28 -12.65 15.71
CA LEU A 167 9.73 -13.64 16.63
C LEU A 167 9.84 -15.03 16.00
N PRO A 168 10.82 -15.87 16.36
CA PRO A 168 10.91 -17.20 15.77
C PRO A 168 9.65 -18.02 16.06
N MET A 169 9.17 -18.76 15.05
CA MET A 169 8.10 -19.73 15.23
C MET A 169 8.43 -20.70 16.38
N PRO A 170 7.55 -20.82 17.41
CA PRO A 170 7.80 -21.75 18.50
C PRO A 170 7.74 -23.20 18.01
N ALA A 171 8.59 -24.07 18.58
CA ALA A 171 8.58 -25.50 18.28
C ALA A 171 7.28 -26.18 18.72
N ASP A 172 6.74 -25.74 19.86
CA ASP A 172 5.43 -26.14 20.37
C ASP A 172 4.60 -24.88 20.74
N PRO A 173 3.64 -24.48 19.89
CA PRO A 173 2.72 -23.36 20.16
C PRO A 173 1.89 -23.49 21.43
N MET A 174 1.78 -24.68 22.01
CA MET A 174 1.00 -24.97 23.22
C MET A 174 1.88 -25.28 24.43
N GLY A 175 3.22 -25.21 24.29
CA GLY A 175 4.15 -25.69 25.31
C GLY A 175 4.44 -24.69 26.43
N GLN A 176 4.44 -23.38 26.14
CA GLN A 176 4.73 -22.32 27.12
C GLN A 176 3.87 -21.09 26.87
N GLY A 177 3.50 -20.40 27.94
CA GLY A 177 2.66 -19.20 27.90
C GLY A 177 1.33 -19.39 28.61
N GLU A 178 0.52 -18.34 28.61
CA GLU A 178 -0.83 -18.35 29.19
C GLU A 178 -1.89 -18.43 28.09
N ARG A 179 -3.07 -18.95 28.45
CA ARG A 179 -4.21 -19.01 27.53
C ARG A 179 -4.88 -17.65 27.51
N SER A 180 -4.96 -17.04 26.33
CA SER A 180 -5.73 -15.82 26.14
C SER A 180 -7.22 -16.09 26.32
N THR A 181 -7.81 -15.36 27.25
CA THR A 181 -9.26 -15.25 27.41
C THR A 181 -9.76 -14.00 26.69
N THR A 182 -11.01 -14.00 26.26
CA THR A 182 -11.63 -12.84 25.61
C THR A 182 -12.86 -12.48 26.41
N HIS A 183 -12.97 -11.20 26.79
CA HIS A 183 -14.10 -10.69 27.55
C HIS A 183 -14.78 -9.60 26.76
N ILE A 184 -16.07 -9.42 27.02
CA ILE A 184 -16.79 -8.21 26.60
C ILE A 184 -16.15 -7.03 27.32
N LEU A 185 -15.79 -5.99 26.56
CA LEU A 185 -15.27 -4.75 27.13
C LEU A 185 -16.41 -3.73 27.22
N THR A 186 -16.78 -3.37 28.45
CA THR A 186 -17.91 -2.50 28.75
C THR A 186 -17.70 -1.12 28.14
N GLY A 187 -18.61 -0.67 27.27
CA GLY A 187 -18.47 0.60 26.54
C GLY A 187 -17.27 0.62 25.58
N GLY A 188 -16.62 -0.51 25.34
CA GLY A 188 -15.40 -0.63 24.53
C GLY A 188 -14.10 -0.22 25.24
N ASP A 189 -14.15 0.02 26.56
CA ASP A 189 -12.98 0.33 27.38
C ASP A 189 -11.99 -0.85 27.42
N PRO A 190 -10.74 -0.70 26.94
CA PRO A 190 -9.71 -1.75 26.99
C PRO A 190 -9.52 -2.43 28.35
N PHE A 191 -9.88 -1.77 29.45
CA PHE A 191 -9.75 -2.28 30.82
C PHE A 191 -11.09 -2.66 31.47
N GLY A 192 -12.20 -2.45 30.78
CA GLY A 192 -13.57 -2.65 31.29
C GLY A 192 -14.08 -4.08 31.14
N TYR A 193 -13.33 -5.08 31.63
CA TYR A 193 -13.67 -6.50 31.48
C TYR A 193 -15.03 -6.86 32.12
N ALA A 194 -15.91 -7.48 31.35
CA ALA A 194 -17.20 -8.04 31.78
C ALA A 194 -17.25 -9.56 31.57
N GLU A 195 -18.30 -10.09 30.94
CA GLU A 195 -18.48 -11.53 30.69
C GLU A 195 -17.35 -12.08 29.78
N GLU A 196 -16.76 -13.22 30.17
CA GLU A 196 -15.90 -14.01 29.27
C GLU A 196 -16.73 -14.61 28.13
N VAL A 197 -16.20 -14.62 26.92
CA VAL A 197 -16.86 -15.21 25.75
C VAL A 197 -16.01 -16.29 25.10
N THR A 198 -16.68 -17.33 24.61
CA THR A 198 -16.06 -18.37 23.78
C THR A 198 -16.05 -17.96 22.30
N PRO A 199 -15.10 -18.46 21.49
CA PRO A 199 -15.07 -18.21 20.04
C PRO A 199 -16.37 -18.60 19.36
N GLY A 200 -16.82 -17.78 18.40
CA GLY A 200 -18.06 -18.02 17.68
C GLY A 200 -18.24 -17.15 16.45
N VAL A 201 -19.42 -17.26 15.84
CA VAL A 201 -19.84 -16.55 14.63
C VAL A 201 -21.10 -15.72 14.91
N PHE A 202 -21.63 -15.01 13.90
CA PHE A 202 -22.88 -14.25 14.04
C PHE A 202 -24.07 -15.15 14.38
N SER A 203 -24.85 -14.75 15.38
CA SER A 203 -26.12 -15.38 15.74
C SER A 203 -27.25 -15.03 14.76
N ALA A 204 -27.12 -13.97 13.96
CA ALA A 204 -28.19 -13.43 13.12
C ALA A 204 -28.40 -14.12 11.76
N LEU A 205 -27.64 -15.16 11.40
CA LEU A 205 -27.78 -15.84 10.11
C LEU A 205 -28.87 -16.94 10.12
N PRO A 206 -29.53 -17.24 8.99
CA PRO A 206 -30.39 -18.41 8.86
C PRO A 206 -29.59 -19.70 9.17
N ASP A 207 -30.21 -20.68 9.83
CA ASP A 207 -29.56 -21.85 10.47
C ASP A 207 -28.55 -21.52 11.60
N SER A 208 -28.45 -20.25 12.00
CA SER A 208 -27.98 -19.82 13.33
C SER A 208 -29.09 -19.23 14.19
N ASN A 209 -30.37 -19.38 13.79
CA ASN A 209 -31.49 -18.80 14.51
C ASN A 209 -31.74 -19.47 15.86
N ASP A 210 -31.77 -18.61 16.88
CA ASP A 210 -32.21 -18.74 18.27
C ASP A 210 -31.33 -19.44 19.29
N THR A 211 -30.18 -20.01 18.92
CA THR A 211 -29.23 -20.47 19.93
C THR A 211 -27.85 -19.86 19.74
N LEU A 212 -27.34 -19.23 20.79
CA LEU A 212 -25.89 -19.03 21.00
C LEU A 212 -25.14 -20.38 21.04
N GLU A 213 -25.89 -21.49 21.05
CA GLU A 213 -25.39 -22.86 21.07
C GLU A 213 -24.87 -23.27 19.71
N ALA A 214 -23.65 -23.79 19.71
CA ALA A 214 -22.97 -24.25 18.53
C ALA A 214 -23.58 -25.55 17.96
N ASN A 215 -23.58 -25.68 16.64
CA ASN A 215 -23.91 -26.87 15.88
C ASN A 215 -22.73 -27.25 14.94
N ASP A 216 -22.89 -28.31 14.17
CA ASP A 216 -21.83 -28.80 13.26
C ASP A 216 -21.39 -27.76 12.21
N TYR A 217 -22.23 -26.78 11.91
CA TYR A 217 -21.96 -25.74 10.90
C TYR A 217 -21.29 -24.48 11.48
N ASN A 218 -21.68 -24.05 12.68
CA ASN A 218 -21.23 -22.79 13.28
C ASN A 218 -20.31 -22.96 14.50
N SER A 219 -19.95 -24.20 14.85
CA SER A 219 -19.03 -24.51 15.96
C SER A 219 -17.60 -24.06 15.67
N ILE A 220 -17.04 -23.30 16.62
CA ILE A 220 -15.63 -22.92 16.63
C ILE A 220 -14.98 -23.58 17.86
N PRO A 221 -13.82 -24.26 17.72
CA PRO A 221 -13.14 -24.87 18.84
C PRO A 221 -12.77 -23.86 19.94
N GLU A 222 -12.95 -24.24 21.20
CA GLU A 222 -12.48 -23.44 22.33
C GLU A 222 -10.96 -23.55 22.54
N THR A 223 -10.32 -24.57 21.98
CA THR A 223 -8.86 -24.70 22.00
C THR A 223 -8.23 -23.55 21.18
N PRO A 224 -7.07 -23.02 21.59
CA PRO A 224 -6.38 -21.98 20.82
C PRO A 224 -6.10 -22.38 19.36
N VAL A 225 -5.78 -23.65 19.13
CA VAL A 225 -5.50 -24.24 17.82
C VAL A 225 -6.81 -24.60 17.11
N GLY A 226 -6.91 -24.25 15.82
CA GLY A 226 -8.02 -24.66 14.94
C GLY A 226 -9.13 -23.62 14.76
N ARG A 227 -9.22 -22.59 15.64
CA ARG A 227 -10.23 -21.53 15.58
C ARG A 227 -10.35 -20.87 14.20
N ARG A 228 -9.23 -20.37 13.68
CA ARG A 228 -9.17 -19.68 12.37
C ARG A 228 -9.60 -20.58 11.21
N LEU A 229 -9.21 -21.86 11.22
CA LEU A 229 -9.58 -22.80 10.17
C LEU A 229 -11.09 -23.11 10.21
N ALA A 230 -11.64 -23.35 11.40
CA ALA A 230 -13.09 -23.55 11.57
C ALA A 230 -13.88 -22.32 11.11
N PHE A 231 -13.43 -21.13 11.50
CA PHE A 231 -14.04 -19.88 11.07
C PHE A 231 -13.96 -19.64 9.55
N ALA A 232 -12.82 -19.96 8.92
CA ALA A 232 -12.67 -19.88 7.47
C ALA A 232 -13.59 -20.87 6.74
N LYS A 233 -13.76 -22.09 7.27
CA LYS A 233 -14.71 -23.08 6.73
C LYS A 233 -16.16 -22.60 6.85
N TRP A 234 -16.53 -21.94 7.94
CA TRP A 234 -17.85 -21.33 8.10
C TRP A 234 -18.07 -20.18 7.09
N LEU A 235 -17.09 -19.29 6.91
CA LEU A 235 -17.17 -18.22 5.91
C LEU A 235 -17.34 -18.78 4.49
N ALA A 236 -16.52 -19.74 4.09
CA ALA A 236 -16.53 -20.33 2.75
C ALA A 236 -17.57 -21.45 2.57
N SER A 237 -18.50 -21.61 3.52
CA SER A 237 -19.55 -22.61 3.43
C SER A 237 -20.62 -22.17 2.42
N PRO A 238 -21.14 -23.08 1.58
CA PRO A 238 -22.32 -22.81 0.75
C PRO A 238 -23.57 -22.43 1.55
N LYS A 239 -23.63 -22.79 2.85
CA LYS A 239 -24.72 -22.38 3.76
C LYS A 239 -24.60 -20.92 4.20
N ASN A 240 -23.42 -20.30 4.06
CA ASN A 240 -23.24 -18.88 4.36
C ASN A 240 -23.70 -18.06 3.16
N THR A 241 -24.86 -17.42 3.26
CA THR A 241 -25.46 -16.71 2.14
C THR A 241 -25.00 -15.25 2.00
N LEU A 242 -24.25 -14.73 2.98
CA LEU A 242 -23.70 -13.36 2.91
C LEU A 242 -22.44 -13.30 2.07
N VAL A 243 -21.49 -14.22 2.30
CA VAL A 243 -20.20 -14.24 1.60
C VAL A 243 -20.32 -14.26 0.07
N PRO A 244 -21.12 -15.15 -0.56
CA PRO A 244 -21.25 -15.16 -2.01
C PRO A 244 -21.88 -13.86 -2.53
N ARG A 245 -22.93 -13.33 -1.88
CA ARG A 245 -23.55 -12.04 -2.26
C ARG A 245 -22.57 -10.87 -2.14
N SER A 246 -21.84 -10.83 -1.03
CA SER A 246 -20.82 -9.83 -0.73
C SER A 246 -19.71 -9.84 -1.79
N MET A 247 -19.25 -11.05 -2.19
CA MET A 247 -18.22 -11.21 -3.20
C MET A 247 -18.71 -10.84 -4.60
N VAL A 248 -19.85 -11.37 -5.07
CA VAL A 248 -20.34 -11.07 -6.43
C VAL A 248 -20.74 -9.61 -6.58
N ASN A 249 -21.25 -8.96 -5.53
CA ASN A 249 -21.52 -7.53 -5.56
C ASN A 249 -20.23 -6.70 -5.75
N ARG A 250 -19.11 -7.14 -5.16
CA ARG A 250 -17.80 -6.50 -5.39
C ARG A 250 -17.27 -6.76 -6.79
N ILE A 251 -17.35 -7.99 -7.29
CA ILE A 251 -16.94 -8.31 -8.66
C ILE A 251 -17.73 -7.45 -9.64
N TRP A 252 -19.04 -7.34 -9.46
CA TRP A 252 -19.91 -6.46 -10.24
C TRP A 252 -19.47 -4.98 -10.15
N ASN A 253 -19.23 -4.48 -8.93
CA ASN A 253 -18.75 -3.12 -8.68
C ASN A 253 -17.45 -2.80 -9.44
N TYR A 254 -16.51 -3.73 -9.54
CA TYR A 254 -15.28 -3.52 -10.30
C TYR A 254 -15.49 -3.42 -11.82
N HIS A 255 -16.55 -4.02 -12.35
CA HIS A 255 -16.87 -3.95 -13.79
C HIS A 255 -17.72 -2.73 -14.15
N PHE A 256 -18.67 -2.33 -13.29
CA PHE A 256 -19.63 -1.27 -13.58
C PHE A 256 -19.40 0.03 -12.77
N GLY A 257 -18.38 0.08 -11.92
CA GLY A 257 -18.10 1.23 -11.02
C GLY A 257 -19.06 1.37 -9.84
N GLN A 258 -20.16 0.63 -9.84
CA GLN A 258 -21.15 0.57 -8.77
C GLN A 258 -21.66 -0.87 -8.60
N GLY A 259 -21.79 -1.32 -7.35
CA GLY A 259 -22.41 -2.61 -7.01
C GLY A 259 -23.93 -2.61 -7.19
N ILE A 260 -24.50 -3.80 -7.38
CA ILE A 260 -25.97 -4.03 -7.34
C ILE A 260 -26.55 -3.47 -6.03
N VAL A 261 -25.84 -3.71 -4.91
CA VAL A 261 -25.92 -2.97 -3.67
C VAL A 261 -24.83 -1.89 -3.68
N ASN A 262 -25.23 -0.63 -3.66
CA ASN A 262 -24.34 0.53 -3.79
C ASN A 262 -23.42 0.78 -2.57
N THR A 263 -23.54 -0.03 -1.52
CA THR A 263 -22.77 0.03 -0.27
C THR A 263 -22.11 -1.33 -0.04
N PRO A 264 -21.00 -1.66 -0.73
CA PRO A 264 -20.49 -3.03 -0.75
C PRO A 264 -20.06 -3.58 0.63
N ASN A 265 -19.67 -2.72 1.57
CA ASN A 265 -19.31 -3.10 2.94
C ASN A 265 -20.50 -3.12 3.93
N ASN A 266 -21.72 -2.77 3.50
CA ASN A 266 -22.89 -2.69 4.39
C ASN A 266 -24.19 -3.14 3.69
N PHE A 267 -24.63 -4.36 3.96
CA PHE A 267 -25.91 -4.94 3.54
C PHE A 267 -26.97 -4.90 4.65
N GLY A 268 -26.61 -4.38 5.83
CA GLY A 268 -27.51 -4.24 6.98
C GLY A 268 -28.62 -3.22 6.75
N ALA A 269 -29.36 -2.90 7.81
CA ALA A 269 -30.53 -2.01 7.77
C ALA A 269 -30.21 -0.61 7.24
N MET A 270 -29.01 -0.09 7.53
CA MET A 270 -28.51 1.20 7.03
C MET A 270 -27.81 1.11 5.66
N GLY A 271 -27.62 -0.11 5.15
CA GLY A 271 -27.11 -0.36 3.82
C GLY A 271 -28.12 -0.04 2.73
N GLY A 272 -27.62 0.19 1.53
CA GLY A 272 -28.44 0.31 0.32
C GLY A 272 -29.12 -1.01 0.00
N LYS A 273 -30.35 -0.94 -0.51
CA LYS A 273 -31.04 -2.14 -1.01
C LYS A 273 -30.51 -2.51 -2.40
N PRO A 274 -30.48 -3.82 -2.75
CA PRO A 274 -30.08 -4.25 -4.08
C PRO A 274 -31.04 -3.66 -5.10
N THR A 275 -30.47 -3.06 -6.17
CA THR A 275 -31.26 -2.59 -7.31
C THR A 275 -31.91 -3.75 -8.05
N HIS A 276 -31.23 -4.89 -8.12
CA HIS A 276 -31.67 -6.11 -8.80
C HIS A 276 -31.47 -7.33 -7.87
N PRO A 277 -32.38 -7.57 -6.90
CA PRO A 277 -32.22 -8.63 -5.90
C PRO A 277 -32.13 -10.03 -6.52
N GLU A 278 -32.97 -10.34 -7.50
CA GLU A 278 -32.95 -11.65 -8.18
C GLU A 278 -31.64 -11.90 -8.94
N LEU A 279 -31.06 -10.86 -9.55
CA LEU A 279 -29.76 -10.94 -10.20
C LEU A 279 -28.64 -11.22 -9.18
N LEU A 280 -28.68 -10.54 -8.04
CA LEU A 280 -27.70 -10.76 -6.96
C LEU A 280 -27.76 -12.20 -6.45
N ASP A 281 -28.97 -12.74 -6.24
CA ASP A 281 -29.18 -14.11 -5.78
C ASP A 281 -28.76 -15.14 -6.84
N TYR A 282 -29.08 -14.89 -8.11
CA TYR A 282 -28.64 -15.71 -9.22
C TYR A 282 -27.11 -15.78 -9.28
N MET A 283 -26.44 -14.63 -9.26
CA MET A 283 -24.98 -14.57 -9.32
C MET A 283 -24.33 -15.23 -8.10
N ALA A 284 -24.87 -15.02 -6.89
CA ALA A 284 -24.38 -15.66 -5.68
C ALA A 284 -24.44 -17.20 -5.78
N SER A 285 -25.52 -17.73 -6.36
CA SER A 285 -25.70 -19.17 -6.58
C SER A 285 -24.71 -19.69 -7.62
N GLN A 286 -24.58 -19.00 -8.76
CA GLN A 286 -23.60 -19.33 -9.80
C GLN A 286 -22.15 -19.27 -9.29
N PHE A 287 -21.85 -18.36 -8.36
CA PHE A 287 -20.52 -18.28 -7.77
C PHE A 287 -20.19 -19.54 -6.97
N ILE A 288 -21.10 -20.03 -6.14
CA ILE A 288 -20.94 -21.30 -5.41
C ILE A 288 -20.83 -22.48 -6.39
N GLU A 289 -21.76 -22.59 -7.36
CA GLU A 289 -21.80 -23.69 -8.34
C GLU A 289 -20.52 -23.77 -9.19
N SER A 290 -19.91 -22.62 -9.50
CA SER A 290 -18.63 -22.54 -10.22
C SER A 290 -17.40 -22.86 -9.37
N GLY A 291 -17.58 -23.30 -8.12
CA GLY A 291 -16.50 -23.56 -7.19
C GLY A 291 -15.83 -22.29 -6.68
N TRP A 292 -16.60 -21.22 -6.46
CA TRP A 292 -16.12 -19.91 -5.99
C TRP A 292 -15.12 -19.24 -6.96
N SER A 293 -15.27 -19.50 -8.26
CA SER A 293 -14.36 -19.00 -9.29
C SER A 293 -14.64 -17.55 -9.67
N VAL A 294 -13.76 -16.64 -9.24
CA VAL A 294 -13.82 -15.22 -9.63
C VAL A 294 -13.75 -15.07 -11.16
N LYS A 295 -12.91 -15.87 -11.83
CA LYS A 295 -12.76 -15.86 -13.28
C LYS A 295 -14.05 -16.29 -14.01
N ALA A 296 -14.79 -17.25 -13.46
CA ALA A 296 -16.09 -17.65 -14.02
C ALA A 296 -17.10 -16.50 -13.91
N MET A 297 -17.13 -15.78 -12.78
CA MET A 297 -18.02 -14.63 -12.60
C MET A 297 -17.65 -13.46 -13.53
N GLN A 298 -16.36 -13.16 -13.68
CA GLN A 298 -15.89 -12.15 -14.65
C GLN A 298 -16.36 -12.51 -16.07
N ARG A 299 -16.19 -13.77 -16.48
CA ARG A 299 -16.67 -14.24 -17.79
C ARG A 299 -18.18 -14.10 -17.94
N LEU A 300 -18.96 -14.48 -16.92
CA LEU A 300 -20.42 -14.34 -16.91
C LEU A 300 -20.85 -12.88 -17.11
N ILE A 301 -20.22 -11.94 -16.38
CA ILE A 301 -20.50 -10.51 -16.49
C ILE A 301 -20.10 -9.99 -17.87
N MET A 302 -18.87 -10.26 -18.33
CA MET A 302 -18.34 -9.72 -19.59
C MET A 302 -19.07 -10.24 -20.84
N LEU A 303 -19.71 -11.41 -20.74
CA LEU A 303 -20.54 -11.96 -21.82
C LEU A 303 -22.01 -11.55 -21.72
N SER A 304 -22.43 -10.87 -20.66
CA SER A 304 -23.80 -10.37 -20.52
C SER A 304 -24.11 -9.30 -21.59
N GLU A 305 -25.40 -9.08 -21.85
CA GLU A 305 -25.81 -7.94 -22.68
C GLU A 305 -25.48 -6.62 -21.96
N ALA A 306 -25.73 -6.54 -20.65
CA ALA A 306 -25.51 -5.34 -19.85
C ALA A 306 -24.07 -4.80 -19.97
N TYR A 307 -23.06 -5.68 -19.89
CA TYR A 307 -21.66 -5.26 -20.03
C TYR A 307 -21.27 -4.87 -21.47
N ARG A 308 -21.95 -5.42 -22.47
CA ARG A 308 -21.65 -5.18 -23.90
C ARG A 308 -22.47 -4.04 -24.53
N ARG A 309 -23.28 -3.33 -23.73
CA ARG A 309 -24.02 -2.16 -24.20
C ARG A 309 -23.07 -1.02 -24.51
N SER A 310 -23.47 -0.17 -25.47
CA SER A 310 -22.74 1.06 -25.81
C SER A 310 -22.88 2.09 -24.68
N THR A 311 -21.95 3.05 -24.63
CA THR A 311 -22.10 4.30 -23.85
C THR A 311 -23.09 5.26 -24.50
N GLU A 312 -23.41 5.05 -25.78
CA GLU A 312 -24.36 5.88 -26.50
C GLU A 312 -25.79 5.36 -26.39
N TYR A 313 -26.72 6.25 -26.06
CA TYR A 313 -28.15 6.01 -26.13
C TYR A 313 -28.80 6.97 -27.13
N LYS A 314 -29.70 6.44 -27.98
CA LYS A 314 -30.34 7.21 -29.06
C LYS A 314 -31.16 8.40 -28.55
N ASP A 315 -31.84 8.24 -27.42
CA ASP A 315 -32.64 9.29 -26.79
C ASP A 315 -32.10 9.63 -25.40
N ARG A 316 -31.05 10.46 -25.34
CA ARG A 316 -30.41 10.85 -24.07
C ARG A 316 -31.38 11.47 -23.08
N LYS A 317 -32.39 12.23 -23.55
CA LYS A 317 -33.38 12.85 -22.65
C LYS A 317 -34.24 11.80 -21.96
N LEU A 318 -34.68 10.78 -22.70
CA LEU A 318 -35.42 9.67 -22.10
C LEU A 318 -34.58 8.90 -21.08
N LEU A 319 -33.29 8.67 -21.37
CA LEU A 319 -32.37 8.02 -20.44
C LEU A 319 -32.22 8.84 -19.15
N GLU A 320 -31.97 10.15 -19.26
CA GLU A 320 -31.87 11.06 -18.11
C GLU A 320 -33.18 11.11 -17.29
N GLU A 321 -34.34 11.03 -17.94
CA GLU A 321 -35.64 11.04 -17.26
C GLU A 321 -35.93 9.72 -16.53
N LYS A 322 -35.66 8.58 -17.19
CA LYS A 322 -36.06 7.24 -16.70
C LYS A 322 -35.01 6.58 -15.80
N ASP A 323 -33.74 6.87 -16.01
CA ASP A 323 -32.64 6.33 -15.22
C ASP A 323 -31.60 7.40 -14.84
N PRO A 324 -32.00 8.45 -14.09
CA PRO A 324 -31.11 9.55 -13.71
C PRO A 324 -29.92 9.12 -12.84
N ASN A 325 -29.91 7.90 -12.32
CA ASN A 325 -28.87 7.37 -11.44
C ASN A 325 -28.11 6.20 -12.05
N GLY A 326 -28.31 5.87 -13.34
CA GLY A 326 -27.62 4.78 -14.04
C GLY A 326 -27.84 3.39 -13.42
N LYS A 327 -28.98 3.17 -12.73
CA LYS A 327 -29.26 1.92 -12.00
C LYS A 327 -29.76 0.81 -12.90
N SER A 328 -30.34 1.13 -14.05
CA SER A 328 -30.93 0.16 -14.98
C SER A 328 -29.92 -0.51 -15.90
N TYR A 329 -28.68 -0.01 -15.94
CA TYR A 329 -27.62 -0.45 -16.85
C TYR A 329 -28.06 -0.37 -18.33
N ALA A 330 -28.90 0.60 -18.69
CA ALA A 330 -29.39 0.81 -20.06
C ALA A 330 -28.27 1.15 -21.06
N VAL A 331 -27.17 1.72 -20.55
CA VAL A 331 -25.90 1.97 -21.26
C VAL A 331 -24.74 1.51 -20.38
N PHE A 332 -23.57 1.36 -20.99
CA PHE A 332 -22.33 1.31 -20.23
C PHE A 332 -21.97 2.73 -19.77
N GLU A 333 -21.67 2.90 -18.48
CA GLU A 333 -21.26 4.19 -17.94
C GLU A 333 -19.73 4.30 -18.00
N PRO A 334 -19.17 5.35 -18.64
CA PRO A 334 -17.72 5.54 -18.69
C PRO A 334 -17.12 5.58 -17.29
N ARG A 335 -16.06 4.79 -17.07
CA ARG A 335 -15.37 4.71 -15.79
C ARG A 335 -14.01 5.37 -15.90
N ARG A 336 -13.72 6.30 -14.98
CA ARG A 336 -12.37 6.86 -14.87
C ARG A 336 -11.38 5.78 -14.43
N LEU A 337 -10.21 5.77 -15.05
CA LEU A 337 -9.07 4.99 -14.60
C LEU A 337 -8.68 5.42 -13.18
N SER A 338 -8.35 4.45 -12.35
CA SER A 338 -7.76 4.69 -11.04
C SER A 338 -6.32 5.14 -11.15
N ALA A 339 -5.77 5.72 -10.08
CA ALA A 339 -4.40 6.25 -10.08
C ALA A 339 -3.34 5.25 -10.57
N GLU A 340 -3.43 3.99 -10.15
CA GLU A 340 -2.53 2.92 -10.59
C GLU A 340 -2.71 2.59 -12.08
N GLU A 341 -3.96 2.57 -12.57
CA GLU A 341 -4.26 2.33 -13.98
C GLU A 341 -3.74 3.48 -14.85
N ILE A 342 -3.89 4.74 -14.44
CA ILE A 342 -3.36 5.90 -15.18
C ILE A 342 -1.83 5.79 -15.30
N ARG A 343 -1.14 5.53 -14.18
CA ARG A 343 0.32 5.36 -14.20
C ARG A 343 0.74 4.19 -15.10
N ASP A 344 0.14 3.02 -14.91
CA ASP A 344 0.50 1.82 -15.68
C ASP A 344 0.18 2.00 -17.18
N SER A 345 -0.88 2.74 -17.53
CA SER A 345 -1.19 3.12 -18.92
C SER A 345 -0.14 4.04 -19.52
N MET A 346 0.33 5.06 -18.79
CA MET A 346 1.41 5.94 -19.28
C MET A 346 2.70 5.15 -19.53
N LEU A 347 3.06 4.24 -18.62
CA LEU A 347 4.20 3.34 -18.79
C LEU A 347 4.04 2.38 -19.96
N TYR A 348 2.82 1.89 -20.20
CA TYR A 348 2.54 1.01 -21.32
C TYR A 348 2.68 1.77 -22.65
N VAL A 349 2.10 2.97 -22.76
CA VAL A 349 2.16 3.79 -23.98
C VAL A 349 3.59 4.23 -24.30
N SER A 350 4.36 4.60 -23.28
CA SER A 350 5.77 4.98 -23.44
C SER A 350 6.70 3.81 -23.74
N GLY A 351 6.23 2.57 -23.58
CA GLY A 351 7.03 1.36 -23.77
C GLY A 351 7.96 1.03 -22.59
N GLU A 352 7.80 1.70 -21.45
CA GLU A 352 8.65 1.56 -20.27
C GLU A 352 8.12 0.55 -19.24
N LEU A 353 6.88 0.07 -19.41
CA LEU A 353 6.25 -0.85 -18.45
C LEU A 353 7.00 -2.18 -18.36
N SER A 354 7.67 -2.41 -17.24
CA SER A 354 8.32 -3.68 -16.92
C SER A 354 7.28 -4.74 -16.50
N PRO A 355 7.20 -5.90 -17.20
CA PRO A 355 6.25 -6.97 -16.90
C PRO A 355 6.70 -7.88 -15.75
N THR A 356 7.83 -7.60 -15.11
CA THR A 356 8.45 -8.44 -14.08
C THR A 356 7.53 -8.69 -12.87
N ILE A 357 7.30 -9.96 -12.56
CA ILE A 357 6.42 -10.45 -11.49
C ILE A 357 7.23 -10.83 -10.26
N GLY A 358 6.84 -10.36 -9.07
CA GLY A 358 7.44 -10.76 -7.78
C GLY A 358 8.69 -9.95 -7.39
N GLY A 359 9.52 -10.44 -6.47
CA GLY A 359 10.74 -9.75 -6.05
C GLY A 359 10.49 -8.58 -5.12
N LEU A 360 11.51 -7.75 -4.88
CA LEU A 360 11.36 -6.61 -3.99
C LEU A 360 10.41 -5.56 -4.58
N PRO A 361 9.70 -4.79 -3.72
CA PRO A 361 8.81 -3.73 -4.18
C PRO A 361 9.55 -2.69 -5.01
N ALA A 362 8.96 -2.27 -6.13
CA ALA A 362 9.47 -1.17 -6.94
C ALA A 362 9.40 0.16 -6.16
N LEU A 363 10.43 0.98 -6.31
CA LEU A 363 10.51 2.32 -5.75
C LEU A 363 10.42 3.34 -6.89
N PRO A 364 9.21 3.68 -7.40
CA PRO A 364 9.07 4.66 -8.48
C PRO A 364 9.53 6.05 -8.04
N GLU A 365 9.90 6.90 -8.99
CA GLU A 365 10.13 8.32 -8.67
C GLU A 365 8.87 8.96 -8.07
N ILE A 366 9.07 9.83 -7.09
CA ILE A 366 8.06 10.72 -6.54
C ILE A 366 8.64 12.13 -6.44
N ASN A 367 7.78 13.14 -6.25
CA ASN A 367 8.22 14.51 -6.06
C ASN A 367 9.32 14.62 -4.99
N GLN A 368 10.40 15.35 -5.29
CA GLN A 368 11.63 15.37 -4.48
C GLN A 368 11.43 15.92 -3.07
N ASP A 369 10.58 16.94 -2.91
CA ASP A 369 10.29 17.53 -1.60
C ASP A 369 9.56 16.51 -0.70
N VAL A 370 8.64 15.75 -1.31
CA VAL A 370 7.92 14.67 -0.63
C VAL A 370 8.86 13.48 -0.35
N ALA A 371 9.78 13.17 -1.25
CA ALA A 371 10.77 12.09 -1.06
C ALA A 371 11.72 12.38 0.11
N THR A 372 12.13 13.64 0.25
CA THR A 372 13.10 14.08 1.26
C THR A 372 12.46 14.55 2.55
N GLN A 373 11.13 14.64 2.64
CA GLN A 373 10.46 15.10 3.85
C GLN A 373 10.85 14.26 5.08
N PRO A 374 11.08 14.88 6.24
CA PRO A 374 11.46 14.16 7.44
C PRO A 374 10.30 13.29 7.92
N ARG A 375 10.57 11.99 8.11
CA ARG A 375 9.59 11.03 8.61
C ARG A 375 9.97 10.63 10.02
N GLN A 376 9.26 11.15 11.01
CA GLN A 376 9.55 10.88 12.41
C GLN A 376 9.24 9.43 12.77
N VAL A 377 10.16 8.80 13.49
CA VAL A 377 9.99 7.48 14.11
C VAL A 377 10.38 7.58 15.58
N MET A 378 9.90 6.66 16.42
CA MET A 378 10.21 6.69 17.85
C MET A 378 11.72 6.76 18.10
N GLY A 379 12.20 7.91 18.56
CA GLY A 379 13.60 8.14 18.87
C GLY A 379 14.51 8.63 17.73
N SER A 380 14.03 8.83 16.49
CA SER A 380 14.87 9.26 15.34
C SER A 380 14.03 9.62 14.09
N PHE A 381 14.65 9.60 12.91
CA PHE A 381 14.03 9.76 11.59
C PHE A 381 14.13 8.47 10.77
N ALA A 382 13.11 8.19 9.97
CA ALA A 382 13.23 7.26 8.86
C ALA A 382 14.06 7.88 7.74
N ALA A 383 14.83 7.04 7.04
CA ALA A 383 15.61 7.47 5.89
C ALA A 383 14.72 8.12 4.83
N SER A 384 15.29 9.00 4.03
CA SER A 384 14.67 9.57 2.84
C SER A 384 14.14 8.46 1.91
N TYR A 385 13.12 8.80 1.14
CA TYR A 385 12.72 7.97 0.02
C TYR A 385 13.73 8.10 -1.09
N GLU A 386 14.22 6.97 -1.58
CA GLU A 386 15.16 6.91 -2.68
C GLU A 386 14.55 6.00 -3.75
N PRO A 387 14.40 6.47 -5.00
CA PRO A 387 13.84 5.65 -6.07
C PRO A 387 14.79 4.50 -6.44
N ALA A 388 14.27 3.45 -7.07
CA ALA A 388 15.10 2.34 -7.54
C ALA A 388 16.07 2.84 -8.63
N ARG A 389 17.24 2.21 -8.74
CA ARG A 389 18.37 2.76 -9.50
C ARG A 389 18.09 2.88 -11.00
N THR A 390 17.43 1.88 -11.58
CA THR A 390 17.21 1.79 -13.03
C THR A 390 15.74 2.02 -13.40
N PRO A 391 15.46 2.55 -14.62
CA PRO A 391 14.10 2.65 -15.12
C PRO A 391 13.36 1.31 -15.09
N GLU A 392 14.02 0.19 -15.41
CA GLU A 392 13.39 -1.14 -15.43
C GLU A 392 12.87 -1.58 -14.05
N GLU A 393 13.57 -1.24 -12.97
CA GLU A 393 13.16 -1.51 -11.59
C GLU A 393 12.05 -0.55 -11.11
N ARG A 394 12.10 0.72 -11.52
CA ARG A 394 11.12 1.75 -11.13
C ARG A 394 9.80 1.61 -11.88
N ASN A 395 9.86 1.26 -13.17
CA ASN A 395 8.76 1.31 -14.12
C ASN A 395 7.98 -0.01 -14.17
N ARG A 396 7.91 -0.69 -13.03
CA ARG A 396 7.10 -1.89 -12.83
C ARG A 396 5.63 -1.51 -12.62
N ARG A 397 4.74 -2.47 -12.88
CA ARG A 397 3.30 -2.36 -12.61
C ARG A 397 3.07 -1.84 -11.19
N SER A 398 2.13 -0.91 -11.04
CA SER A 398 1.86 -0.20 -9.78
C SER A 398 1.44 -1.13 -8.63
N VAL A 399 1.01 -2.37 -8.93
CA VAL A 399 0.78 -3.43 -7.93
C VAL A 399 2.06 -3.83 -7.17
N TYR A 400 3.23 -3.67 -7.78
CA TYR A 400 4.54 -3.93 -7.17
C TYR A 400 5.17 -2.67 -6.56
N ALA A 401 4.55 -1.50 -6.71
CA ALA A 401 5.09 -0.26 -6.13
C ALA A 401 4.98 -0.28 -4.59
N LYS A 402 6.08 0.07 -3.91
CA LYS A 402 6.14 0.10 -2.44
C LYS A 402 5.08 1.04 -1.87
N LYS A 403 4.29 0.53 -0.92
CA LYS A 403 3.33 1.33 -0.14
C LYS A 403 3.91 1.62 1.24
N MET A 404 3.95 2.91 1.61
CA MET A 404 4.40 3.37 2.92
C MET A 404 3.29 4.19 3.56
N ARG A 405 2.86 3.82 4.77
CA ARG A 405 1.72 4.48 5.46
C ARG A 405 1.97 5.99 5.68
N GLY A 406 3.16 6.35 6.14
CA GLY A 406 3.55 7.74 6.39
C GLY A 406 4.15 8.48 5.20
N LEU A 407 4.08 7.93 3.98
CA LEU A 407 4.63 8.56 2.79
C LEU A 407 3.85 8.11 1.55
N ARG A 408 2.91 8.95 1.11
CA ARG A 408 2.09 8.69 -0.07
C ARG A 408 2.76 9.28 -1.31
N ASN A 409 2.59 8.63 -2.45
CA ASN A 409 2.97 9.21 -3.74
C ASN A 409 1.95 10.33 -4.08
N PRO A 410 2.39 11.59 -4.26
CA PRO A 410 1.48 12.72 -4.50
C PRO A 410 0.61 12.55 -5.75
N PHE A 411 1.16 11.99 -6.83
CA PHE A 411 0.40 11.69 -8.04
C PHE A 411 -0.75 10.74 -7.71
N MET A 412 -0.44 9.66 -6.99
CA MET A 412 -1.44 8.66 -6.63
C MET A 412 -2.55 9.24 -5.73
N GLU A 413 -2.17 10.10 -4.79
CA GLU A 413 -3.09 10.79 -3.90
C GLU A 413 -4.04 11.74 -4.64
N VAL A 414 -3.51 12.57 -5.54
CA VAL A 414 -4.32 13.50 -6.37
C VAL A 414 -5.36 12.75 -7.21
N PHE A 415 -5.02 11.55 -7.69
CA PHE A 415 -5.93 10.66 -8.42
C PHE A 415 -6.77 9.73 -7.53
N ASN A 416 -7.04 10.15 -6.30
CA ASN A 416 -7.95 9.49 -5.37
C ASN A 416 -7.56 8.04 -4.99
N GLN A 417 -6.26 7.71 -4.97
CA GLN A 417 -5.84 6.48 -4.31
C GLN A 417 -6.36 6.49 -2.85
N PRO A 418 -6.94 5.40 -2.34
CA PRO A 418 -7.38 5.34 -0.95
C PRO A 418 -6.20 5.41 0.02
N SER A 419 -6.44 5.91 1.23
CA SER A 419 -5.48 5.80 2.33
C SER A 419 -5.28 4.32 2.70
N PRO A 420 -4.06 3.89 3.07
CA PRO A 420 -3.82 2.53 3.57
C PRO A 420 -4.34 2.27 5.00
N ASP A 421 -5.02 3.24 5.63
CA ASP A 421 -5.47 3.12 7.02
C ASP A 421 -6.79 2.35 7.18
N GLU A 422 -7.66 2.39 6.17
CA GLU A 422 -8.99 1.77 6.21
C GLU A 422 -9.29 0.98 4.93
N SER A 423 -10.25 0.06 5.03
CA SER A 423 -10.77 -0.66 3.87
C SER A 423 -11.57 0.30 2.98
N CYS A 424 -11.34 0.26 1.67
CA CYS A 424 -12.06 1.06 0.69
C CYS A 424 -12.97 0.16 -0.15
N GLU A 425 -14.29 0.20 0.09
CA GLU A 425 -15.28 -0.59 -0.66
C GLU A 425 -15.49 -0.14 -2.09
N ARG A 426 -15.38 1.17 -2.32
CA ARG A 426 -15.57 1.81 -3.60
C ARG A 426 -14.66 3.03 -3.63
N ARG A 427 -13.85 3.12 -4.68
CA ARG A 427 -12.94 4.25 -4.86
C ARG A 427 -13.73 5.47 -5.31
N ASP A 428 -13.47 6.60 -4.67
CA ASP A 428 -14.04 7.86 -5.11
C ASP A 428 -13.38 8.31 -6.41
N SER A 429 -14.18 8.90 -7.29
CA SER A 429 -13.71 9.54 -8.50
C SER A 429 -14.17 10.99 -8.48
N SER A 430 -13.23 11.90 -8.30
CA SER A 430 -13.46 13.34 -8.35
C SER A 430 -12.84 13.94 -9.60
N THR A 431 -13.47 14.94 -10.20
CA THR A 431 -12.90 15.70 -11.31
C THR A 431 -12.55 17.08 -10.79
N VAL A 432 -11.30 17.26 -10.37
CA VAL A 432 -10.83 18.50 -9.75
C VAL A 432 -9.66 19.08 -10.52
N THR A 433 -9.57 20.40 -10.58
CA THR A 433 -8.53 21.13 -11.31
C THR A 433 -7.09 20.68 -10.99
N PRO A 434 -6.73 20.35 -9.73
CA PRO A 434 -5.39 19.83 -9.42
C PRO A 434 -4.99 18.57 -10.19
N GLN A 435 -5.93 17.71 -10.61
CA GLN A 435 -5.62 16.50 -11.39
C GLN A 435 -5.16 16.84 -12.80
N VAL A 436 -5.84 17.79 -13.46
CA VAL A 436 -5.47 18.30 -14.78
C VAL A 436 -4.07 18.90 -14.75
N PHE A 437 -3.78 19.72 -13.72
CA PHE A 437 -2.45 20.31 -13.55
C PHE A 437 -1.38 19.29 -13.17
N SER A 438 -1.73 18.23 -12.44
CA SER A 438 -0.78 17.17 -12.10
C SER A 438 -0.33 16.39 -13.34
N LEU A 439 -1.22 16.16 -14.31
CA LEU A 439 -0.86 15.54 -15.57
C LEU A 439 -0.07 16.47 -16.50
N PHE A 440 -0.35 17.78 -16.51
CA PHE A 440 0.40 18.73 -17.38
C PHE A 440 1.75 19.16 -16.80
N ASN A 441 1.84 19.32 -15.47
CA ASN A 441 3.00 19.92 -14.82
C ASN A 441 3.79 18.90 -13.97
N GLY A 442 3.32 17.66 -13.86
CA GLY A 442 3.99 16.60 -13.13
C GLY A 442 5.24 16.14 -13.87
N GLU A 443 6.37 16.08 -13.17
CA GLU A 443 7.64 15.64 -13.73
C GLU A 443 7.57 14.20 -14.25
N ASP A 444 6.93 13.29 -13.51
CA ASP A 444 6.73 11.89 -13.93
C ASP A 444 5.97 11.83 -15.27
N THR A 445 4.85 12.55 -15.40
CA THR A 445 4.07 12.60 -16.63
C THR A 445 4.84 13.22 -17.79
N LEU A 446 5.64 14.26 -17.53
CA LEU A 446 6.54 14.86 -18.53
C LEU A 446 7.58 13.85 -19.01
N ASN A 447 8.26 13.14 -18.12
CA ASN A 447 9.26 12.14 -18.48
C ASN A 447 8.62 11.02 -19.31
N ARG A 448 7.41 10.54 -18.96
CA ARG A 448 6.67 9.57 -19.79
C ARG A 448 6.35 10.11 -21.17
N SER A 449 6.02 11.40 -21.29
CA SER A 449 5.73 12.03 -22.59
C SER A 449 6.97 12.12 -23.47
N VAL A 450 8.15 12.39 -22.88
CA VAL A 450 9.44 12.40 -23.57
C VAL A 450 9.81 10.99 -24.03
N ALA A 451 9.72 10.00 -23.14
CA ALA A 451 9.97 8.60 -23.49
C ALA A 451 9.04 8.11 -24.61
N THR A 452 7.76 8.46 -24.55
CA THR A 452 6.78 8.16 -25.62
C THR A 452 7.19 8.78 -26.95
N ALA A 453 7.56 10.07 -26.94
CA ALA A 453 8.00 10.77 -28.14
C ALA A 453 9.25 10.15 -28.76
N MET A 454 10.25 9.81 -27.93
CA MET A 454 11.47 9.13 -28.37
C MET A 454 11.15 7.80 -29.07
N ASP A 455 10.35 6.95 -28.42
CA ASP A 455 10.00 5.64 -28.96
C ASP A 455 9.19 5.73 -30.26
N LEU A 456 8.25 6.68 -30.33
CA LEU A 456 7.44 6.91 -31.52
C LEU A 456 8.26 7.39 -32.71
N ILE A 457 9.16 8.36 -32.51
CA ILE A 457 10.05 8.88 -33.57
C ILE A 457 10.99 7.77 -34.05
N GLN A 458 11.53 6.98 -33.14
CA GLN A 458 12.45 5.89 -33.49
C GLN A 458 11.77 4.80 -34.34
N LYS A 459 10.50 4.47 -34.04
CA LYS A 459 9.78 3.36 -34.71
C LYS A 459 9.09 3.76 -36.01
N ASN A 460 8.76 5.04 -36.19
CA ASN A 460 7.90 5.49 -37.30
C ASN A 460 8.66 6.33 -38.33
N LYS A 461 8.33 6.13 -39.61
CA LYS A 461 9.04 6.77 -40.74
C LYS A 461 8.47 8.13 -41.15
N SER A 462 7.34 8.54 -40.59
CA SER A 462 6.70 9.82 -40.94
C SER A 462 5.89 10.35 -39.76
N ARG A 463 5.72 11.69 -39.70
CA ARG A 463 4.92 12.32 -38.66
C ARG A 463 3.46 11.86 -38.62
N LYS A 464 2.88 11.54 -39.78
CA LYS A 464 1.53 10.97 -39.85
C LYS A 464 1.47 9.60 -39.17
N ALA A 465 2.45 8.72 -39.47
CA ALA A 465 2.54 7.41 -38.85
C ALA A 465 2.79 7.50 -37.33
N VAL A 466 3.58 8.50 -36.87
CA VAL A 466 3.77 8.79 -35.44
C VAL A 466 2.43 9.10 -34.75
N VAL A 467 1.60 9.96 -35.35
CA VAL A 467 0.28 10.31 -34.77
C VAL A 467 -0.66 9.11 -34.79
N GLU A 468 -0.67 8.33 -35.86
CA GLU A 468 -1.48 7.10 -35.97
C GLU A 468 -1.08 6.07 -34.89
N ASP A 469 0.22 5.87 -34.66
CA ASP A 469 0.73 4.97 -33.63
C ASP A 469 0.42 5.48 -32.20
N LEU A 470 0.56 6.79 -31.95
CA LEU A 470 0.19 7.41 -30.67
C LEU A 470 -1.29 7.15 -30.32
N PHE A 471 -2.20 7.34 -31.28
CA PHE A 471 -3.64 7.10 -31.07
C PHE A 471 -3.96 5.61 -30.85
N GLN A 472 -3.31 4.71 -31.58
CA GLN A 472 -3.50 3.27 -31.39
C GLN A 472 -3.06 2.82 -30.00
N ARG A 473 -1.93 3.34 -29.50
CA ARG A 473 -1.42 2.98 -28.16
C ARG A 473 -2.24 3.62 -27.04
N ALA A 474 -2.56 4.90 -27.17
CA ALA A 474 -3.22 5.66 -26.12
C ALA A 474 -4.74 5.42 -26.05
N TYR A 475 -5.40 5.30 -27.21
CA TYR A 475 -6.86 5.24 -27.31
C TYR A 475 -7.39 3.93 -27.91
N GLY A 476 -6.52 3.06 -28.43
CA GLY A 476 -6.95 1.78 -29.04
C GLY A 476 -7.71 1.93 -30.36
N ARG A 477 -7.62 3.10 -31.01
CA ARG A 477 -8.28 3.38 -32.30
C ARG A 477 -7.39 4.21 -33.23
N ASN A 478 -7.81 4.34 -34.49
CA ASN A 478 -7.17 5.25 -35.44
C ASN A 478 -7.68 6.68 -35.23
N PRO A 479 -6.82 7.70 -35.47
CA PRO A 479 -7.27 9.08 -35.56
C PRO A 479 -8.02 9.33 -36.86
N ASP A 480 -8.97 10.26 -36.85
CA ASP A 480 -9.58 10.76 -38.08
C ASP A 480 -8.68 11.81 -38.79
N LYS A 481 -9.16 12.32 -39.94
CA LYS A 481 -8.39 13.28 -40.75
C LYS A 481 -8.18 14.62 -40.05
N GLU A 482 -9.15 15.07 -39.27
CA GLU A 482 -9.10 16.34 -38.54
C GLU A 482 -8.15 16.22 -37.35
N GLU A 483 -8.25 15.13 -36.59
CA GLU A 483 -7.36 14.82 -35.46
C GLU A 483 -5.90 14.74 -35.90
N ILE A 484 -5.61 14.07 -37.03
CA ILE A 484 -4.26 14.03 -37.61
C ILE A 484 -3.75 15.44 -37.89
N GLN A 485 -4.58 16.28 -38.54
CA GLN A 485 -4.17 17.62 -38.92
C GLN A 485 -3.91 18.50 -37.69
N LEU A 486 -4.78 18.43 -36.68
CA LEU A 486 -4.61 19.15 -35.41
C LEU A 486 -3.33 18.75 -34.68
N CYS A 487 -3.02 17.45 -34.62
CA CYS A 487 -1.79 16.94 -34.01
C CYS A 487 -0.54 17.44 -34.74
N LEU A 488 -0.53 17.38 -36.07
CA LEU A 488 0.60 17.84 -36.88
C LEU A 488 0.83 19.35 -36.75
N ASP A 489 -0.24 20.14 -36.70
CA ASP A 489 -0.15 21.59 -36.52
C ASP A 489 0.28 21.96 -35.10
N HIS A 490 -0.19 21.23 -34.08
CA HIS A 490 0.28 21.38 -32.71
C HIS A 490 1.77 21.06 -32.60
N TRP A 491 2.22 19.94 -33.15
CA TRP A 491 3.63 19.54 -33.14
C TRP A 491 4.52 20.64 -33.77
N ARG A 492 4.19 21.13 -34.97
CA ARG A 492 4.93 22.25 -35.62
C ARG A 492 4.91 23.55 -34.80
N LYS A 493 3.82 23.81 -34.07
CA LYS A 493 3.74 24.97 -33.18
C LYS A 493 4.69 24.80 -32.00
N MET A 494 4.78 23.61 -31.41
CA MET A 494 5.69 23.33 -30.30
C MET A 494 7.16 23.33 -30.75
N GLU A 495 7.48 22.86 -31.97
CA GLU A 495 8.84 22.97 -32.53
C GLU A 495 9.33 24.42 -32.57
N ARG A 496 8.48 25.34 -33.05
CA ARG A 496 8.80 26.78 -33.07
C ARG A 496 8.96 27.36 -31.67
N ARG A 497 8.20 26.87 -30.68
CA ARG A 497 8.31 27.29 -29.29
C ARG A 497 9.63 26.81 -28.68
N HIS A 498 9.98 25.53 -28.88
CA HIS A 498 11.19 24.91 -28.32
C HIS A 498 12.49 25.36 -28.97
N ALA A 499 12.44 25.90 -30.20
CA ALA A 499 13.63 26.40 -30.91
C ALA A 499 14.45 27.45 -30.13
N GLY A 500 13.81 28.24 -29.26
CA GLY A 500 14.47 29.23 -28.42
C GLY A 500 14.66 28.81 -26.97
N LEU A 501 14.30 27.58 -26.59
CA LEU A 501 14.34 27.12 -25.21
C LEU A 501 15.56 26.23 -24.96
N HIS A 502 16.20 26.48 -23.83
CA HIS A 502 17.27 25.67 -23.28
C HIS A 502 16.78 24.99 -22.00
N PHE A 503 17.12 23.71 -21.85
CA PHE A 503 16.77 22.90 -20.69
C PHE A 503 18.05 22.35 -20.08
N GLU A 504 18.19 22.52 -18.78
CA GLU A 504 19.31 21.99 -18.03
C GLU A 504 18.98 20.57 -17.54
N PRO A 505 19.96 19.65 -17.53
CA PRO A 505 19.79 18.35 -16.90
C PRO A 505 19.41 18.49 -15.42
N ARG A 506 18.55 17.58 -14.94
CA ARG A 506 18.16 17.55 -13.53
C ARG A 506 19.36 17.24 -12.64
N ALA A 507 19.58 18.08 -11.63
CA ALA A 507 20.55 17.79 -10.58
C ALA A 507 19.99 16.72 -9.62
N LEU A 508 20.71 15.63 -9.46
CA LEU A 508 20.36 14.56 -8.53
C LEU A 508 20.85 14.90 -7.11
N PRO A 509 20.00 14.81 -6.09
CA PRO A 509 20.42 15.07 -4.72
C PRO A 509 21.31 13.95 -4.21
N ARG A 510 22.40 14.31 -3.52
CA ARG A 510 23.34 13.34 -2.93
C ARG A 510 23.28 13.30 -1.41
N GLU A 511 22.81 14.38 -0.82
CA GLU A 511 22.73 14.55 0.63
C GLU A 511 21.55 15.44 1.00
N VAL A 512 21.10 15.30 2.24
CA VAL A 512 20.06 16.13 2.86
C VAL A 512 20.52 16.53 4.24
N GLU A 513 20.53 17.83 4.52
CA GLU A 513 20.75 18.34 5.88
C GLU A 513 19.50 18.13 6.73
N ARG A 514 19.68 17.53 7.91
CA ARG A 514 18.60 17.22 8.84
C ARG A 514 18.76 18.00 10.12
N THR A 515 17.68 18.65 10.55
CA THR A 515 17.58 19.27 11.88
C THR A 515 16.65 18.45 12.76
N ALA A 516 17.12 18.17 13.97
CA ALA A 516 16.48 17.30 14.94
C ALA A 516 16.48 17.92 16.33
N VAL A 517 15.74 17.31 17.27
CA VAL A 517 15.69 17.72 18.68
C VAL A 517 16.09 16.54 19.55
N GLU A 518 17.06 16.73 20.45
CA GLU A 518 17.43 15.75 21.46
C GLU A 518 16.34 15.72 22.54
N GLU A 519 15.76 14.54 22.77
CA GLU A 519 14.52 14.37 23.55
C GLU A 519 14.63 14.80 25.01
N MET A 520 15.78 14.62 25.65
CA MET A 520 15.93 14.87 27.07
C MET A 520 16.23 16.34 27.37
N SER A 521 16.97 17.01 26.50
CA SER A 521 17.43 18.39 26.66
C SER A 521 16.60 19.41 25.88
N GLY A 522 15.88 18.97 24.84
CA GLY A 522 15.19 19.86 23.90
C GLY A 522 16.15 20.62 22.97
N ALA A 523 17.45 20.32 22.99
CA ALA A 523 18.44 20.99 22.16
C ALA A 523 18.32 20.55 20.69
N SER A 524 18.42 21.50 19.77
CA SER A 524 18.51 21.18 18.35
C SER A 524 19.90 20.70 17.97
N PHE A 525 19.96 19.76 17.04
CA PHE A 525 21.21 19.29 16.44
C PHE A 525 21.03 19.01 14.95
N ASN A 526 22.12 19.04 14.20
CA ASN A 526 22.11 18.77 12.78
C ASN A 526 22.90 17.51 12.44
N PHE A 527 22.51 16.83 11.36
CA PHE A 527 23.34 15.81 10.74
C PHE A 527 23.06 15.74 9.24
N THR A 528 24.08 15.37 8.47
CA THR A 528 23.95 15.13 7.03
C THR A 528 23.47 13.70 6.81
N GLU A 529 22.39 13.53 6.06
CA GLU A 529 21.93 12.24 5.55
C GLU A 529 22.45 12.04 4.12
N ILE A 530 23.21 10.97 3.88
CA ILE A 530 23.71 10.64 2.54
C ILE A 530 22.67 9.78 1.81
N LEU A 531 22.35 10.15 0.57
CA LEU A 531 21.38 9.47 -0.29
C LEU A 531 22.07 8.47 -1.24
N PHE A 532 22.50 7.33 -0.68
CA PHE A 532 23.25 6.30 -1.40
C PHE A 532 22.52 5.67 -2.60
N GLY A 533 21.19 5.76 -2.67
CA GLY A 533 20.37 5.29 -3.78
C GLY A 533 20.55 6.13 -5.05
N TYR A 534 21.12 7.34 -4.95
CA TYR A 534 21.51 8.12 -6.12
C TYR A 534 22.91 7.76 -6.68
N ASP A 535 23.65 6.85 -6.02
CA ASP A 535 24.92 6.34 -6.55
C ASP A 535 24.66 5.58 -7.86
N ASN A 536 25.24 6.07 -8.97
CA ASN A 536 25.06 5.51 -10.30
C ASN A 536 23.58 5.41 -10.73
N TYR A 537 22.76 6.34 -10.26
CA TYR A 537 21.35 6.46 -10.66
C TYR A 537 21.19 6.73 -12.15
N GLU A 538 20.29 6.01 -12.79
CA GLU A 538 19.94 6.20 -14.19
C GLU A 538 18.59 6.93 -14.26
N PRO A 539 18.56 8.25 -14.51
CA PRO A 539 17.31 8.99 -14.60
C PRO A 539 16.51 8.60 -15.84
N ASP A 540 15.20 8.79 -15.76
CA ASP A 540 14.36 8.71 -16.95
C ASP A 540 14.67 9.89 -17.90
N PRO A 541 14.52 9.72 -19.23
CA PRO A 541 14.86 10.78 -20.18
C PRO A 541 13.96 12.01 -19.99
N GLY A 542 14.58 13.18 -19.82
CA GLY A 542 13.91 14.46 -19.70
C GLY A 542 14.08 15.34 -20.95
N LEU A 543 13.54 16.55 -20.90
CA LEU A 543 13.61 17.51 -22.03
C LEU A 543 15.05 17.92 -22.39
N ALA A 544 15.99 17.88 -21.44
CA ALA A 544 17.39 18.21 -21.69
C ALA A 544 18.14 17.13 -22.50
N ASP A 545 17.61 15.89 -22.50
CA ASP A 545 18.29 14.72 -23.06
C ASP A 545 17.93 14.45 -24.53
N VAL A 546 17.00 15.24 -25.09
CA VAL A 546 16.40 14.97 -26.40
C VAL A 546 16.44 16.18 -27.34
N ASP A 547 16.35 15.89 -28.64
CA ASP A 547 16.36 16.91 -29.67
C ASP A 547 15.07 17.76 -29.70
N LEU A 548 15.08 18.79 -30.55
CA LEU A 548 13.95 19.72 -30.68
C LEU A 548 12.67 19.03 -31.16
N GLU A 549 12.77 18.11 -32.12
CA GLU A 549 11.61 17.42 -32.69
C GLU A 549 10.92 16.55 -31.63
N THR A 550 11.72 15.84 -30.82
CA THR A 550 11.26 15.01 -29.72
C THR A 550 10.63 15.83 -28.60
N ARG A 551 11.25 16.95 -28.18
CA ARG A 551 10.65 17.87 -27.19
C ARG A 551 9.28 18.37 -27.63
N ALA A 552 9.16 18.73 -28.91
CA ALA A 552 7.91 19.24 -29.45
C ALA A 552 6.82 18.15 -29.57
N LEU A 553 7.20 16.90 -29.84
CA LEU A 553 6.28 15.77 -29.82
C LEU A 553 5.88 15.40 -28.38
N ALA A 554 6.78 15.52 -27.41
CA ALA A 554 6.48 15.28 -26.00
C ALA A 554 5.33 16.16 -25.49
N ASP A 555 5.29 17.44 -25.90
CA ASP A 555 4.16 18.34 -25.60
C ASP A 555 2.82 17.82 -26.18
N LEU A 556 2.84 17.22 -27.38
CA LEU A 556 1.65 16.57 -27.94
C LEU A 556 1.25 15.33 -27.13
N CYS A 557 2.22 14.50 -26.73
CA CYS A 557 1.99 13.34 -25.87
C CYS A 557 1.39 13.74 -24.51
N LEU A 558 1.83 14.87 -23.92
CA LEU A 558 1.23 15.42 -22.71
C LEU A 558 -0.25 15.77 -22.88
N VAL A 559 -0.61 16.40 -24.01
CA VAL A 559 -2.01 16.70 -24.33
C VAL A 559 -2.83 15.41 -24.44
N VAL A 560 -2.27 14.37 -25.08
CA VAL A 560 -2.90 13.05 -25.21
C VAL A 560 -3.13 12.41 -23.84
N PHE A 561 -2.14 12.41 -22.95
CA PHE A 561 -2.27 11.87 -21.59
C PHE A 561 -3.25 12.65 -20.70
N ASN A 562 -3.50 13.93 -21.01
CA ASN A 562 -4.47 14.75 -20.30
C ASN A 562 -5.90 14.65 -20.86
N SER A 563 -6.13 13.88 -21.94
CA SER A 563 -7.45 13.81 -22.56
C SER A 563 -8.40 12.91 -21.76
N ASN A 564 -9.70 13.19 -21.85
CA ASN A 564 -10.73 12.31 -21.30
C ASN A 564 -10.63 10.90 -21.89
N GLU A 565 -10.28 10.79 -23.18
CA GLU A 565 -10.16 9.52 -23.87
C GLU A 565 -9.02 8.65 -23.32
N PHE A 566 -7.96 9.26 -22.77
CA PHE A 566 -6.89 8.53 -22.09
C PHE A 566 -7.30 8.07 -20.68
N VAL A 567 -7.98 8.93 -19.92
CA VAL A 567 -8.23 8.70 -18.48
C VAL A 567 -9.55 8.02 -18.18
N TYR A 568 -10.38 7.71 -19.18
CA TYR A 568 -11.64 6.97 -19.03
C TYR A 568 -11.68 5.70 -19.89
N VAL A 569 -12.33 4.67 -19.36
CA VAL A 569 -12.77 3.49 -20.12
C VAL A 569 -14.20 3.73 -20.57
N TYR A 570 -14.45 3.57 -21.86
CA TYR A 570 -15.75 3.73 -22.51
C TYR A 570 -16.35 2.38 -22.91
#